data_AF-X1JC01-F1
#
_entry.id   AF-X1JC01-F1
#
_cell.length_a   1.000
_cell.length_b   1.000
_cell.length_c   1.000
_cell.angle_alpha   90.00
_cell.angle_beta   90.00
_cell.angle_gamma   90.00
#
_symmetry.space_group_name_H-M   'P 1'
#
loop_
_entity.id
_entity.type
_entity.pdbx_description
1 polymer ?
#
loop_
_entity_poly.entity_id
_entity_poly.type
_entity_poly.pdbx_seq_one_letter_code
_entity_poly.pdbx_strand_id
1 'polypeptide(L)'
;MKKFSNELKGFINNTQWIFAKTYAATWPHHYIVRERVDENLFLKMVKHIRCFGYEGPFYKQKYIYFEEDGLVYWTMGAPVEETTIINRCPKEDTYECRLKKGTLP
;
A
#
# COMPACT_ATOMS: atom_id res chain seq x y z
N MET A 1 -6.61 15.42 -3.39
CA MET A 1 -5.89 14.18 -3.75
C MET A 1 -6.65 13.49 -4.88
N LYS A 2 -5.97 12.95 -5.88
CA LYS A 2 -6.62 12.15 -6.93
C LYS A 2 -7.14 10.86 -6.31
N LYS A 3 -8.30 10.38 -6.74
CA LYS A 3 -8.93 9.13 -6.28
C LYS A 3 -8.66 8.00 -7.26
N PHE A 4 -8.76 6.75 -6.80
CA PHE A 4 -8.80 5.60 -7.70
C PHE A 4 -9.99 5.70 -8.65
N SER A 5 -9.78 5.26 -9.90
CA SER A 5 -10.87 5.08 -10.87
C SER A 5 -11.81 3.97 -10.40
N ASN A 6 -13.04 3.94 -10.92
CA ASN A 6 -13.99 2.86 -10.61
C ASN A 6 -13.42 1.47 -10.94
N GLU A 7 -12.61 1.38 -12.00
CA GLU A 7 -11.91 0.16 -12.37
C GLU A 7 -10.88 -0.27 -11.30
N LEU A 8 -10.05 0.66 -10.80
CA LEU A 8 -9.10 0.35 -9.72
C LEU A 8 -9.81 0.05 -8.40
N LYS A 9 -10.93 0.72 -8.11
CA LYS A 9 -11.78 0.38 -6.96
C LYS A 9 -12.35 -1.04 -7.08
N GLY A 10 -12.85 -1.40 -8.26
CA GLY A 10 -13.33 -2.74 -8.56
C GLY A 10 -12.22 -3.78 -8.40
N PHE A 11 -11.02 -3.50 -8.91
CA PHE A 11 -9.84 -4.33 -8.72
C PHE A 11 -9.52 -4.57 -7.24
N ILE A 12 -9.41 -3.50 -6.45
CA ILE A 12 -9.04 -3.56 -5.02
C ILE A 12 -10.07 -4.35 -4.21
N ASN A 13 -11.36 -4.14 -4.49
CA ASN A 13 -12.47 -4.75 -3.75
C ASN A 13 -12.65 -6.23 -4.08
N ASN A 14 -12.35 -6.65 -5.31
CA ASN A 14 -12.51 -8.03 -5.75
C ASN A 14 -11.23 -8.88 -5.63
N THR A 15 -10.09 -8.25 -5.30
CA THR A 15 -8.83 -8.97 -5.11
C THR A 15 -8.76 -9.56 -3.71
N GLN A 16 -8.28 -10.80 -3.60
CA GLN A 16 -7.94 -11.38 -2.30
C GLN A 16 -6.60 -10.87 -1.80
N TRP A 17 -6.64 -10.18 -0.66
CA TRP A 17 -5.47 -9.63 0.01
C TRP A 17 -4.91 -10.65 1.01
N ILE A 18 -3.59 -10.83 0.99
CA ILE A 18 -2.87 -11.77 1.85
C ILE A 18 -2.43 -11.04 3.11
N PHE A 19 -2.75 -11.56 4.28
CA PHE A 19 -2.28 -11.01 5.56
C PHE A 19 -0.81 -11.37 5.81
N ALA A 20 0.02 -10.36 6.09
CA ALA A 20 1.45 -10.52 6.34
C ALA A 20 1.72 -11.03 7.78
N LYS A 21 1.57 -12.34 7.99
CA LYS A 21 1.69 -12.98 9.31
C LYS A 21 3.00 -12.65 10.04
N THR A 22 4.10 -12.53 9.30
CA THR A 22 5.43 -12.18 9.85
C THR A 22 5.43 -10.87 10.63
N TYR A 23 4.57 -9.92 10.26
CA TYR A 23 4.51 -8.58 10.87
C TYR A 23 3.24 -8.36 11.70
N ALA A 24 2.47 -9.42 11.98
CA ALA A 24 1.18 -9.31 12.66
C ALA A 24 1.25 -8.58 14.02
N ALA A 25 2.34 -8.79 14.78
CA ALA A 25 2.53 -8.21 16.11
C ALA A 25 3.07 -6.77 16.09
N THR A 26 3.71 -6.34 14.99
CA THR A 26 4.41 -5.05 14.94
C THR A 26 3.75 -4.12 13.92
N TRP A 27 3.72 -4.53 12.66
CA TRP A 27 3.24 -3.76 11.52
C TRP A 27 2.20 -4.57 10.75
N PRO A 28 0.97 -4.76 11.28
CA PRO A 28 -0.05 -5.54 10.61
C PRO A 28 -0.45 -4.88 9.29
N HIS A 29 -0.32 -5.61 8.19
CA HIS A 29 -0.70 -5.14 6.87
C HIS A 29 -1.10 -6.32 5.99
N HIS A 30 -1.68 -5.99 4.85
CA HIS A 30 -1.98 -6.95 3.80
C HIS A 30 -1.25 -6.59 2.53
N TYR A 31 -1.09 -7.57 1.64
CA TYR A 31 -0.48 -7.36 0.33
C TYR A 31 -1.16 -8.19 -0.74
N ILE A 32 -0.97 -7.78 -1.99
CA ILE A 32 -1.29 -8.57 -3.18
C ILE A 32 0.00 -8.84 -3.94
N VAL A 33 0.05 -9.97 -4.66
CA VAL A 33 1.21 -10.40 -5.45
C VAL A 33 0.84 -10.27 -6.93
N ARG A 34 1.68 -9.60 -7.72
CA ARG A 34 1.47 -9.33 -9.15
C ARG A 34 1.03 -10.57 -9.94
N GLU A 35 1.70 -11.70 -9.70
CA GLU A 35 1.45 -12.96 -10.41
C GLU A 35 0.10 -13.61 -10.10
N ARG A 36 -0.63 -13.12 -9.08
CA ARG A 36 -1.90 -13.72 -8.60
C ARG A 36 -3.12 -12.89 -8.94
N VAL A 37 -2.94 -11.81 -9.70
CA VAL A 37 -3.97 -10.82 -10.01
C VAL A 37 -3.84 -10.39 -11.46
N ASP A 38 -4.79 -9.60 -11.95
CA ASP A 38 -4.65 -8.96 -13.27
C ASP A 38 -3.44 -8.01 -13.27
N GLU A 39 -2.45 -8.34 -14.09
CA GLU A 39 -1.18 -7.61 -14.15
C GLU A 39 -1.36 -6.17 -14.63
N ASN A 40 -2.26 -5.92 -15.58
CA ASN A 40 -2.49 -4.58 -16.11
C ASN A 40 -3.09 -3.68 -15.02
N LEU A 41 -4.06 -4.18 -14.26
CA LEU A 41 -4.66 -3.47 -13.13
C LEU A 41 -3.66 -3.27 -11.99
N PHE A 42 -2.83 -4.27 -11.71
CA PHE A 42 -1.73 -4.17 -10.75
C PHE A 42 -0.76 -3.03 -11.12
N LEU A 43 -0.23 -3.03 -12.35
CA LEU A 43 0.70 -2.00 -12.81
C LEU A 43 0.04 -0.61 -12.87
N LYS A 44 -1.25 -0.54 -13.23
CA LYS A 44 -2.03 0.70 -13.18
C LYS A 44 -2.15 1.24 -11.76
N MET A 45 -2.35 0.37 -10.78
CA MET A 45 -2.36 0.74 -9.36
C MET A 45 -0.98 1.21 -8.88
N VAL A 46 0.10 0.50 -9.22
CA VAL A 46 1.49 0.91 -8.91
C VAL A 46 1.76 2.33 -9.41
N LYS A 47 1.46 2.59 -10.69
CA LYS A 47 1.63 3.92 -11.30
C LYS A 47 0.77 4.96 -10.61
N HIS A 48 -0.48 4.65 -10.27
CA HIS A 48 -1.36 5.57 -9.56
C HIS A 48 -0.79 5.98 -8.20
N ILE A 49 -0.35 5.00 -7.40
CA ILE A 49 0.28 5.25 -6.09
C ILE A 49 1.48 6.17 -6.24
N ARG A 50 2.37 5.90 -7.21
CA ARG A 50 3.60 6.69 -7.40
C ARG A 50 3.35 8.10 -7.91
N CYS A 51 2.38 8.27 -8.81
CA CYS A 51 2.08 9.58 -9.40
C CYS A 51 1.28 10.50 -8.48
N PHE A 52 0.43 9.96 -7.62
CA PHE A 52 -0.54 10.76 -6.84
C PHE A 52 -0.41 10.58 -5.32
N GLY A 53 0.47 9.70 -4.87
CA GLY A 53 0.81 9.54 -3.47
C GLY A 53 1.70 10.66 -2.94
N TYR A 54 2.06 10.53 -1.67
CA TYR A 54 2.96 11.43 -0.96
C TYR A 54 4.13 10.63 -0.39
N GLU A 55 5.29 11.27 -0.27
CA GLU A 55 6.43 10.68 0.42
C GLU A 55 6.17 10.66 1.93
N GLY A 56 6.38 9.51 2.57
CA GLY A 56 6.33 9.39 4.03
C GLY A 56 7.42 8.46 4.58
N PRO A 57 7.77 8.59 5.87
CA PRO A 57 8.80 7.78 6.49
C PRO A 57 8.28 6.42 6.96
N PHE A 58 9.18 5.45 6.98
CA PHE A 58 9.09 4.23 7.76
C PHE A 58 10.45 4.03 8.44
N TYR A 59 10.57 4.45 9.69
CA TYR A 59 11.85 4.64 10.38
C TYR A 59 12.83 5.46 9.51
N LYS A 60 13.97 4.88 9.11
CA LYS A 60 15.00 5.53 8.29
C LYS A 60 14.70 5.47 6.78
N GLN A 61 13.70 4.71 6.37
CA GLN A 61 13.33 4.55 4.96
C GLN A 61 12.21 5.52 4.60
N LYS A 62 12.05 5.77 3.31
CA LYS A 62 10.96 6.58 2.75
C LYS A 62 10.27 5.81 1.65
N TYR A 63 8.95 5.91 1.61
CA TYR A 63 8.12 5.31 0.57
C TYR A 63 7.09 6.30 0.07
N ILE A 64 6.52 6.00 -1.10
CA ILE A 64 5.35 6.72 -1.60
C ILE A 64 4.09 6.00 -1.11
N TYR A 65 3.30 6.72 -0.33
CA TYR A 65 2.02 6.29 0.22
C TYR A 65 0.87 6.95 -0.51
N PHE A 66 -0.19 6.19 -0.75
CA PHE A 66 -1.44 6.71 -1.28
C PHE A 66 -2.58 6.36 -0.34
N GLU A 67 -3.35 7.34 0.08
CA GLU A 67 -4.45 7.16 1.03
C GLU A 67 -5.81 7.21 0.31
N GLU A 68 -6.64 6.19 0.52
CA GLU A 68 -8.03 6.20 0.06
C GLU A 68 -8.89 5.35 0.98
N ASP A 69 -10.07 5.90 1.34
CA ASP A 69 -11.11 5.21 2.10
C ASP A 69 -10.62 4.57 3.41
N GLY A 70 -9.79 5.32 4.16
CA GLY A 70 -9.22 4.89 5.44
C GLY A 70 -8.04 3.93 5.35
N LEU A 71 -7.67 3.51 4.13
CA LEU A 71 -6.53 2.64 3.87
C LEU A 71 -5.37 3.43 3.27
N VAL A 72 -4.15 2.98 3.55
CA VAL A 72 -2.92 3.49 2.95
C VAL A 72 -2.26 2.39 2.15
N TYR A 73 -1.89 2.68 0.91
CA TYR A 73 -1.31 1.76 -0.07
C TYR A 73 0.12 2.18 -0.41
N TRP A 74 1.03 1.21 -0.58
CA TRP A 74 2.41 1.49 -0.99
C TRP A 74 3.07 0.32 -1.74
N THR A 75 4.22 0.62 -2.36
CA THR A 75 5.14 -0.38 -2.95
C THR A 75 6.52 -0.23 -2.30
N MET A 76 7.39 -1.25 -2.45
CA MET A 76 8.70 -1.27 -1.80
C MET A 76 9.80 -0.45 -2.51
N GLY A 77 9.48 0.28 -3.59
CA GLY A 77 10.40 1.22 -4.26
C GLY A 77 11.17 0.67 -5.46
N ALA A 78 11.04 -0.61 -5.81
CA ALA A 78 11.61 -1.17 -7.05
C ALA A 78 11.05 -0.46 -8.32
N PRO A 79 11.72 -0.48 -9.48
CA PRO A 79 11.12 -0.04 -10.76
C PRO A 79 9.71 -0.61 -10.98
N VAL A 80 8.86 0.08 -11.76
CA VAL A 80 7.45 -0.32 -11.93
C VAL A 80 7.37 -1.72 -12.50
N GLU A 81 8.25 -2.02 -13.44
CA GLU A 81 8.40 -3.26 -14.19
C GLU A 81 8.91 -4.41 -13.31
N GLU A 82 9.61 -4.10 -12.21
CA GLU A 82 10.16 -5.06 -11.24
C GLU A 82 9.31 -5.17 -9.97
N THR A 83 8.27 -4.35 -9.83
CA THR A 83 7.41 -4.36 -8.65
C THR A 83 6.57 -5.63 -8.62
N THR A 84 6.66 -6.39 -7.53
CA THR A 84 5.98 -7.68 -7.36
C THR A 84 4.85 -7.66 -6.34
N ILE A 85 4.83 -6.68 -5.42
CA ILE A 85 3.79 -6.53 -4.40
C ILE A 85 3.28 -5.10 -4.26
N ILE A 86 2.00 -5.00 -3.89
CA ILE A 86 1.40 -3.77 -3.36
C ILE A 86 0.90 -4.09 -1.97
N ASN A 87 1.25 -3.25 -1.00
CA ASN A 87 0.84 -3.38 0.38
C ASN A 87 -0.32 -2.43 0.70
N ARG A 88 -1.09 -2.76 1.74
CA ARG A 88 -2.06 -1.86 2.37
C ARG A 88 -2.18 -2.07 3.87
N CYS A 89 -2.48 -1.01 4.61
CA CYS A 89 -2.90 -1.07 6.01
C CYS A 89 -3.94 0.02 6.32
N PRO A 90 -4.68 -0.08 7.45
CA PRO A 90 -5.43 1.05 7.96
C PRO A 90 -4.53 2.26 8.22
N LYS A 91 -5.03 3.46 7.96
CA LYS A 91 -4.24 4.69 8.14
C LYS A 91 -3.68 4.82 9.55
N GLU A 92 -4.47 4.45 10.55
CA GLU A 92 -4.08 4.47 11.96
C GLU A 92 -2.89 3.56 12.29
N ASP A 93 -2.61 2.55 11.44
CA ASP A 93 -1.50 1.62 11.58
C ASP A 93 -0.23 2.08 10.84
N THR A 94 -0.28 3.20 10.12
CA THR A 94 0.93 3.79 9.52
C THR A 94 1.93 4.25 10.57
N TYR A 95 3.22 4.24 10.19
CA TYR A 95 4.30 4.68 11.06
C TYR A 95 4.08 6.10 11.59
N GLU A 96 3.70 7.04 10.73
CA GLU A 96 3.44 8.42 11.15
C GLU A 96 2.32 8.53 12.19
N CYS A 97 1.22 7.80 11.99
CA CYS A 97 0.09 7.83 12.93
C CYS A 97 0.47 7.21 14.27
N ARG A 98 1.16 6.06 14.26
CA ARG A 98 1.63 5.41 15.48
C ARG A 98 2.71 6.22 16.21
N LEU A 99 3.62 6.87 15.49
CA LEU A 99 4.60 7.79 16.06
C LEU A 99 3.91 8.96 16.77
N LYS A 100 2.94 9.62 16.12
CA LYS A 100 2.17 10.72 16.72
C LYS A 100 1.40 10.30 17.98
N LYS A 101 0.96 9.04 18.03
CA LYS A 101 0.25 8.47 19.18
C LYS A 101 1.18 7.91 20.27
N GLY A 102 2.49 7.83 20.03
CA GLY A 102 3.43 7.20 20.95
C GLY A 102 3.24 5.67 21.06
N THR A 103 2.70 5.03 20.01
CA THR A 103 2.38 3.60 19.97
C THR A 103 3.22 2.86 18.93
N LEU A 104 4.46 3.29 18.71
CA LEU A 104 5.41 2.51 17.92
C LEU A 104 5.69 1.19 18.65
N PRO A 105 5.81 0.07 17.93
CA PRO A 105 6.24 -1.20 18.50
C PRO A 105 7.72 -1.18 18.88
#